data_AF-A0A0F9PIA8-F1
#
_entry.id   AF-A0A0F9PIA8-F1
#
_cell.length_a   1.000
_cell.length_b   1.000
_cell.length_c   1.000
_cell.angle_alpha   90.00
_cell.angle_beta   90.00
_cell.angle_gamma   90.00
#
_symmetry.space_group_name_H-M   'P 1'
#
loop_
_entity.id
_entity.type
_entity.pdbx_description
1 polymer ?
#
loop_
_entity_poly.entity_id
_entity_poly.type
_entity_poly.pdbx_seq_one_letter_code
_entity_poly.pdbx_strand_id
1 'polypeptide(L)'
;STIKIKRQKASLNISILKEDITSIKGVGVRVAEKLKMGHFNTIAGISSATAEHLSQINGIGNALAKKIIEGAKAIIDRKNLQDFTVGRNTSVEKEIDNTYNSQSSTLIDEPMSSPVIEPIKKIASDEQLKPWFDPKFKIKRPGGSISPEKKKQDTVPIDSMAANENSLEVEKIEYEEIEDYEDENDVIGDDQTNYETPKKKHNETESILVEKPIPKVETPQKKTIPDEKIDPQEKAVLLGRITKTLQDQGYHILKRVSTMKDLFANVDILALKNIYVNEVLEFIIFVPLKVSVLKGKVQISNEVIKYIPTSEKFKKKGSVFKKLIDSYFGNLEECHELIEKELERGTLLSSVNRCLKQDISLKTSLTKKGLFFSIGPQQFKMIVEPVLICQGEVGFLEKITPFAYLKDINLHILAEDKLTELLQFIERKYTLLEKHKIKETSLLPYYETYNQFLKRSKLFSIPFIGFAFGLFGILGLQLFQMLGLFLNIGYGLLGIYFITLLFFYMKFFKIKLEIQTDFKTPYFKRIPKLDETSLVLINEEFESELMSQFVYECVDKGTEIRIISNIEEDQITERFHTKQLEKIVKIDSNTRKKTKEPEPIEQEKNSNSFSFKYSSFLED
;
A
#
# COMPACT_ATOMS: atom_id res chain seq x y z
N SER A 1 -44.82 21.47 -28.71
CA SER A 1 -45.04 21.81 -27.29
C SER A 1 -43.87 21.31 -26.46
N THR A 2 -42.85 22.13 -26.25
CA THR A 2 -41.61 21.76 -25.55
C THR A 2 -41.63 22.31 -24.13
N ILE A 3 -41.74 21.41 -23.15
CA ILE A 3 -41.82 21.73 -21.73
C ILE A 3 -40.41 22.08 -21.22
N LYS A 4 -40.17 23.37 -20.91
CA LYS A 4 -38.99 23.83 -20.18
C LYS A 4 -39.18 23.57 -18.69
N ILE A 5 -38.49 22.57 -18.15
CA ILE A 5 -38.41 22.35 -16.70
C ILE A 5 -37.32 23.26 -16.13
N LYS A 6 -37.75 24.31 -15.41
CA LYS A 6 -36.89 25.21 -14.64
C LYS A 6 -36.52 24.50 -13.33
N ARG A 7 -35.31 23.93 -13.23
CA ARG A 7 -34.77 23.43 -11.95
C ARG A 7 -34.36 24.61 -11.09
N GLN A 8 -35.07 24.84 -9.99
CA GLN A 8 -34.63 25.73 -8.92
C GLN A 8 -33.36 25.14 -8.26
N LYS A 9 -32.30 25.95 -8.17
CA LYS A 9 -31.10 25.64 -7.39
C LYS A 9 -31.48 25.64 -5.90
N ALA A 10 -31.58 24.47 -5.30
CA ALA A 10 -31.48 24.34 -3.85
C ALA A 10 -30.00 24.57 -3.47
N SER A 11 -29.73 25.61 -2.70
CA SER A 11 -28.41 25.88 -2.13
C SER A 11 -28.01 24.76 -1.18
N LEU A 12 -27.01 23.97 -1.58
CA LEU A 12 -26.30 23.03 -0.72
C LEU A 12 -25.49 23.82 0.32
N ASN A 13 -26.04 23.96 1.52
CA ASN A 13 -25.34 24.51 2.68
C ASN A 13 -25.58 23.62 3.91
N ILE A 14 -25.48 22.30 3.74
CA ILE A 14 -25.85 21.30 4.78
C ILE A 14 -24.72 20.29 5.10
N SER A 15 -23.64 20.20 4.31
CA SER A 15 -22.58 19.20 4.58
C SER A 15 -21.60 19.57 5.70
N ILE A 16 -21.60 20.81 6.21
CA ILE A 16 -20.71 21.24 7.30
C ILE A 16 -21.18 20.74 8.69
N LEU A 17 -22.44 20.28 8.81
CA LEU A 17 -23.07 20.04 10.13
C LEU A 17 -23.07 18.59 10.63
N LYS A 18 -22.50 17.62 9.90
CA LYS A 18 -22.53 16.19 10.28
C LYS A 18 -21.16 15.52 10.37
N GLU A 19 -20.09 16.27 10.61
CA GLU A 19 -18.85 15.61 11.02
C GLU A 19 -18.96 15.07 12.43
N ASP A 20 -18.52 13.83 12.61
CA ASP A 20 -18.53 13.18 13.90
C ASP A 20 -17.47 13.83 14.81
N ILE A 21 -17.92 14.28 15.98
CA ILE A 21 -17.09 14.96 16.99
C ILE A 21 -15.96 14.06 17.53
N THR A 22 -16.05 12.75 17.29
CA THR A 22 -14.98 11.77 17.57
C THR A 22 -13.71 12.02 16.75
N SER A 23 -13.79 12.81 15.67
CA SER A 23 -12.63 13.20 14.86
C SER A 23 -11.71 14.22 15.57
N ILE A 24 -12.17 14.84 16.66
CA ILE A 24 -11.38 15.82 17.42
C ILE A 24 -10.32 15.09 18.26
N LYS A 25 -9.06 15.50 18.13
CA LYS A 25 -7.93 14.93 18.89
C LYS A 25 -8.20 14.99 20.40
N GLY A 26 -8.22 13.83 21.05
CA GLY A 26 -8.51 13.70 22.49
C GLY A 26 -10.00 13.47 22.83
N VAL A 27 -10.87 13.33 21.84
CA VAL A 27 -12.29 12.98 22.01
C VAL A 27 -12.53 11.54 21.56
N GLY A 28 -12.50 10.60 22.52
CA GLY A 28 -12.99 9.24 22.28
C GLY A 28 -14.52 9.14 22.34
N VAL A 29 -15.08 7.98 22.00
CA VAL A 29 -16.55 7.72 21.96
C VAL A 29 -17.25 8.16 23.26
N ARG A 30 -16.69 7.83 24.42
CA ARG A 30 -17.25 8.22 25.74
C ARG A 30 -17.23 9.72 26.00
N VAL A 31 -16.21 10.43 25.51
CA VAL A 31 -16.10 11.89 25.64
C VAL A 31 -17.06 12.57 24.66
N ALA A 32 -17.20 12.02 23.46
CA ALA A 32 -18.16 12.47 22.46
C ALA A 32 -19.61 12.40 22.99
N GLU A 33 -20.01 11.31 23.64
CA GLU A 33 -21.32 11.19 24.28
C GLU A 33 -21.54 12.27 25.35
N LYS A 34 -20.52 12.54 26.18
CA LYS A 34 -20.59 13.60 27.20
C LYS A 34 -20.71 15.00 26.60
N LEU A 35 -19.99 15.28 25.51
CA LEU A 35 -20.12 16.55 24.79
C LEU A 35 -21.52 16.71 24.18
N LYS A 36 -22.09 15.65 23.61
CA LYS A 36 -23.48 15.64 23.10
C LYS A 36 -24.50 15.89 24.22
N MET A 37 -24.31 15.28 25.39
CA MET A 37 -25.14 15.53 26.58
C MET A 37 -25.03 16.99 27.06
N GLY A 38 -23.86 17.61 26.91
CA GLY A 38 -23.64 19.04 27.17
C GLY A 38 -24.11 19.98 26.06
N HIS A 39 -24.91 19.50 25.10
CA HIS A 39 -25.39 20.24 23.92
C HIS A 39 -24.30 20.71 22.93
N PHE A 40 -23.09 20.18 23.01
CA PHE A 40 -22.01 20.44 22.06
C PHE A 40 -22.03 19.41 20.92
N ASN A 41 -23.03 19.53 20.05
CA ASN A 41 -23.26 18.57 18.97
C ASN A 41 -22.43 18.83 17.70
N THR A 42 -21.75 19.98 17.60
CA THR A 42 -21.03 20.40 16.39
C THR A 42 -19.60 20.83 16.72
N ILE A 43 -18.65 20.54 15.80
CA ILE A 43 -17.24 20.94 15.94
C ILE A 43 -17.11 22.47 16.04
N ALA A 44 -17.93 23.22 15.28
CA ALA A 44 -18.00 24.68 15.38
C ALA A 44 -18.40 25.14 16.79
N GLY A 45 -19.44 24.55 17.38
CA GLY A 45 -19.87 24.85 18.74
C GLY A 45 -18.78 24.58 19.78
N ILE A 46 -18.04 23.48 19.63
CA ILE A 46 -16.91 23.13 20.51
C ILE A 46 -15.76 24.15 20.37
N SER A 47 -15.44 24.56 19.15
CA SER A 47 -14.33 25.49 18.88
C SER A 47 -14.52 26.89 19.46
N SER A 48 -15.77 27.34 19.56
CA SER A 48 -16.16 28.64 20.10
C SER A 48 -16.44 28.61 21.60
N ALA A 49 -16.48 27.43 22.21
CA ALA A 49 -16.69 27.28 23.64
C ALA A 49 -15.46 27.73 24.45
N THR A 50 -15.69 28.22 25.66
CA THR A 50 -14.61 28.49 26.61
C THR A 50 -14.23 27.20 27.35
N ALA A 51 -12.96 27.11 27.78
CA ALA A 51 -12.48 25.93 28.50
C ALA A 51 -13.24 25.72 29.83
N GLU A 52 -13.65 26.81 30.47
CA GLU A 52 -14.48 26.78 31.68
C GLU A 52 -15.84 26.12 31.42
N HIS A 53 -16.52 26.51 30.34
CA HIS A 53 -17.84 25.98 30.00
C HIS A 53 -17.79 24.49 29.65
N LEU A 54 -16.76 24.04 28.91
CA LEU A 54 -16.55 22.61 28.67
C LEU A 54 -16.14 21.83 29.93
N SER A 55 -15.43 22.47 30.85
CA SER A 55 -14.99 21.83 32.09
C SER A 55 -16.10 21.58 33.11
N GLN A 56 -17.28 22.21 32.93
CA GLN A 56 -18.47 21.94 33.73
C GLN A 56 -19.10 20.57 33.42
N ILE A 57 -18.72 19.94 32.30
CA ILE A 57 -19.21 18.61 31.92
C ILE A 57 -18.47 17.54 32.74
N ASN A 58 -19.22 16.71 33.47
CA ASN A 58 -18.65 15.69 34.35
C ASN A 58 -17.68 14.75 33.63
N GLY A 59 -16.40 14.82 34.04
CA GLY A 59 -15.30 14.03 33.47
C GLY A 59 -14.56 14.70 32.32
N ILE A 60 -14.78 15.99 32.06
CA ILE A 60 -13.93 16.82 31.22
C ILE A 60 -13.22 17.83 32.11
N GLY A 61 -11.94 17.59 32.43
CA GLY A 61 -11.14 18.56 33.19
C GLY A 61 -10.72 19.76 32.34
N ASN A 62 -10.36 20.89 32.97
CA ASN A 62 -9.96 22.13 32.28
C ASN A 62 -8.80 21.92 31.27
N ALA A 63 -7.83 21.04 31.61
CA ALA A 63 -6.73 20.69 30.70
C ALA A 63 -7.22 19.92 29.45
N LEU A 64 -8.17 19.00 29.63
CA LEU A 64 -8.76 18.26 28.51
C LEU A 64 -9.65 19.17 27.65
N ALA A 65 -10.43 20.05 28.29
CA ALA A 65 -11.26 21.05 27.60
C ALA A 65 -10.43 21.93 26.64
N LYS A 66 -9.26 22.43 27.08
CA LYS A 66 -8.35 23.21 26.22
C LYS A 66 -7.88 22.40 25.00
N LYS A 67 -7.49 21.14 25.20
CA LYS A 67 -7.06 20.25 24.10
C LYS A 67 -8.19 19.99 23.10
N ILE A 68 -9.41 19.78 23.58
CA ILE A 68 -10.60 19.56 22.73
C ILE A 68 -10.89 20.81 21.89
N ILE A 69 -10.85 22.02 22.48
CA ILE A 69 -11.06 23.29 21.76
C ILE A 69 -9.99 23.48 20.69
N GLU A 70 -8.72 23.25 21.03
CA GLU A 70 -7.60 23.38 20.10
C GLU A 70 -7.73 22.40 18.92
N GLY A 71 -8.08 21.13 19.21
CA GLY A 71 -8.34 20.13 18.18
C GLY A 71 -9.51 20.51 17.26
N ALA A 72 -10.59 21.06 17.83
CA ALA A 72 -11.74 21.53 17.06
C ALA A 72 -11.39 22.71 16.15
N LYS A 73 -10.59 23.68 16.64
CA LYS A 73 -10.11 24.83 15.85
C LYS A 73 -9.23 24.37 14.69
N ALA A 74 -8.30 23.44 14.92
CA ALA A 74 -7.42 22.91 13.87
C ALA A 74 -8.21 22.26 12.71
N ILE A 75 -9.32 21.57 13.02
CA ILE A 75 -10.19 20.97 11.98
C ILE A 75 -10.90 22.07 11.17
N ILE A 76 -11.40 23.11 11.83
CA ILE A 76 -12.08 24.24 11.15
C ILE A 76 -11.08 25.01 10.27
N ASP A 77 -9.88 25.29 10.76
CA ASP A 77 -8.83 25.98 10.00
C ASP A 77 -8.41 25.16 8.77
N ARG A 78 -8.31 23.83 8.90
CA ARG A 78 -8.04 22.92 7.78
C ARG A 78 -9.14 22.97 6.71
N LYS A 79 -10.41 23.04 7.12
CA LYS A 79 -11.53 23.19 6.19
C LYS A 79 -11.53 24.51 5.45
N ASN A 80 -11.29 25.59 6.17
CA ASN A 80 -11.21 26.92 5.55
C ASN A 80 -10.09 26.98 4.50
N LEU A 81 -8.98 26.25 4.67
CA LEU A 81 -7.91 26.13 3.68
C LEU A 81 -8.32 25.33 2.43
N GLN A 82 -9.21 24.34 2.56
CA GLN A 82 -9.72 23.56 1.42
C GLN A 82 -10.75 24.35 0.58
N ASP A 83 -11.48 25.29 1.19
CA ASP A 83 -12.40 26.16 0.44
C ASP A 83 -11.68 27.14 -0.51
N PHE A 84 -10.38 27.37 -0.34
CA PHE A 84 -9.57 28.17 -1.26
C PHE A 84 -9.03 27.39 -2.47
N THR A 85 -9.02 26.06 -2.44
CA THR A 85 -8.48 25.23 -3.53
C THR A 85 -9.52 24.77 -4.53
N VAL A 86 -10.83 24.90 -4.22
CA VAL A 86 -11.91 24.70 -5.18
C VAL A 86 -12.19 26.03 -5.90
N GLY A 87 -11.63 26.17 -7.11
CA GLY A 87 -11.78 27.35 -7.97
C GLY A 87 -13.23 27.80 -8.12
N ARG A 88 -13.57 28.88 -7.42
CA ARG A 88 -14.83 29.59 -7.52
C ARG A 88 -14.85 30.37 -8.85
N ASN A 89 -15.28 29.71 -9.92
CA ASN A 89 -15.81 30.41 -11.10
C ASN A 89 -17.17 31.03 -10.72
N THR A 90 -17.15 32.07 -9.89
CA THR A 90 -18.29 32.98 -9.73
C THR A 90 -18.17 34.02 -10.84
N SER A 91 -18.95 33.81 -11.89
CA SER A 91 -19.27 34.85 -12.87
C SER A 91 -19.81 36.07 -12.13
N VAL A 92 -19.04 37.16 -12.17
CA VAL A 92 -19.50 38.50 -11.79
C VAL A 92 -20.52 38.94 -12.85
N GLU A 93 -21.79 38.74 -12.54
CA GLU A 93 -22.88 39.37 -13.27
C GLU A 93 -22.97 40.81 -12.75
N LYS A 94 -22.65 41.77 -13.63
CA LYS A 94 -22.87 43.19 -13.39
C LYS A 94 -24.38 43.42 -13.33
N GLU A 95 -24.87 43.87 -12.19
CA GLU A 95 -26.18 44.51 -12.09
C GLU A 95 -25.99 46.00 -11.82
N ILE A 96 -26.57 46.80 -12.71
CA ILE A 96 -26.61 48.27 -12.71
C ILE A 96 -27.93 48.69 -12.04
N ASP A 97 -27.82 49.72 -11.20
CA ASP A 97 -28.84 50.65 -10.67
C ASP A 97 -30.02 50.14 -9.82
N ASN A 98 -30.10 50.61 -8.57
CA ASN A 98 -30.92 51.78 -8.23
C ASN A 98 -30.78 52.25 -6.77
N THR A 99 -30.45 53.55 -6.65
CA THR A 99 -30.80 54.59 -5.67
C THR A 99 -31.77 54.24 -4.53
N TYR A 100 -31.40 54.54 -3.27
CA TYR A 100 -32.20 55.39 -2.37
C TYR A 100 -31.37 55.99 -1.21
N ASN A 101 -31.56 57.30 -1.04
CA ASN A 101 -31.19 58.20 0.04
C ASN A 101 -31.13 57.62 1.47
N SER A 102 -30.12 58.04 2.25
CA SER A 102 -30.37 58.61 3.57
C SER A 102 -29.19 59.50 4.01
N GLN A 103 -29.52 60.77 4.25
CA GLN A 103 -28.71 61.74 4.97
C GLN A 103 -28.50 61.29 6.43
N SER A 104 -27.31 61.50 6.97
CA SER A 104 -27.16 62.13 8.29
C SER A 104 -25.75 62.69 8.46
N SER A 105 -25.72 63.99 8.66
CA SER A 105 -24.60 64.87 9.01
C SER A 105 -24.00 64.57 10.38
N THR A 106 -22.66 64.57 10.47
CA THR A 106 -21.98 65.21 11.61
C THR A 106 -20.61 65.74 11.17
N LEU A 107 -20.47 67.05 11.28
CA LEU A 107 -19.24 67.84 11.19
C LEU A 107 -18.31 67.51 12.37
N ILE A 108 -17.00 67.50 12.15
CA ILE A 108 -15.96 68.12 13.01
C ILE A 108 -14.67 68.23 12.16
N ASP A 109 -14.13 69.44 12.14
CA ASP A 109 -12.92 69.89 11.47
C ASP A 109 -11.63 69.33 12.11
N GLU A 110 -10.62 68.98 11.31
CA GLU A 110 -9.32 69.69 11.20
C GLU A 110 -8.25 68.85 10.47
N PRO A 111 -7.20 69.49 9.89
CA PRO A 111 -6.48 68.99 8.73
C PRO A 111 -5.11 68.39 9.08
N MET A 112 -4.73 67.30 8.41
CA MET A 112 -3.33 66.93 8.22
C MET A 112 -3.10 66.41 6.81
N SER A 113 -2.30 67.18 6.09
CA SER A 113 -1.74 66.92 4.77
C SER A 113 -0.86 65.67 4.75
N SER A 114 -1.01 64.81 3.75
CA SER A 114 0.03 63.91 3.21
C SER A 114 -0.42 63.30 1.87
N PRO A 115 0.53 62.89 1.00
CA PRO A 115 0.46 63.17 -0.43
C PRO A 115 -0.29 62.14 -1.26
N VAL A 116 -0.83 62.66 -2.36
CA VAL A 116 -1.44 61.97 -3.50
C VAL A 116 -0.45 60.97 -4.10
N ILE A 117 -0.82 59.68 -4.10
CA ILE A 117 -0.19 58.63 -4.90
C ILE A 117 -1.14 58.34 -6.08
N GLU A 118 -0.65 58.58 -7.29
CA GLU A 118 -1.36 58.26 -8.53
C GLU A 118 -1.58 56.75 -8.70
N PRO A 119 -2.71 56.31 -9.27
CA PRO A 119 -2.97 54.89 -9.50
C PRO A 119 -2.15 54.36 -10.69
N ILE A 120 -1.22 53.46 -10.39
CA ILE A 120 -0.49 52.67 -11.38
C ILE A 120 -1.48 51.86 -12.22
N LYS A 121 -1.43 52.10 -13.54
CA LYS A 121 -2.14 51.36 -14.58
C LYS A 121 -1.90 49.86 -14.43
N LYS A 122 -2.98 49.08 -14.31
CA LYS A 122 -2.99 47.62 -14.49
C LYS A 122 -2.55 47.28 -15.91
N ILE A 123 -1.33 46.78 -16.06
CA ILE A 123 -0.89 46.05 -17.24
C ILE A 123 -1.41 44.62 -17.09
N ALA A 124 -2.25 44.22 -18.05
CA ALA A 124 -2.68 42.85 -18.24
C ALA A 124 -1.55 42.05 -18.89
N SER A 125 -1.23 40.89 -18.33
CA SER A 125 -0.54 39.81 -19.05
C SER A 125 -0.77 38.50 -18.31
N ASP A 126 -1.84 37.80 -18.68
CA ASP A 126 -1.90 36.35 -18.64
C ASP A 126 -0.95 35.84 -19.72
N GLU A 127 0.30 35.59 -19.34
CA GLU A 127 1.27 34.92 -20.19
C GLU A 127 1.65 33.59 -19.54
N GLN A 128 1.12 32.51 -20.11
CA GLN A 128 1.48 31.14 -19.79
C GLN A 128 2.99 30.97 -19.91
N LEU A 129 3.67 30.83 -18.78
CA LEU A 129 5.08 30.49 -18.68
C LEU A 129 5.34 29.14 -19.35
N LYS A 130 5.80 29.16 -20.61
CA LYS A 130 6.50 28.03 -21.22
C LYS A 130 7.82 27.82 -20.48
N PRO A 131 8.22 26.56 -20.18
CA PRO A 131 9.53 26.28 -19.61
C PRO A 131 10.64 26.73 -20.57
N TRP A 132 11.60 27.50 -20.06
CA TRP A 132 12.70 28.15 -20.79
C TRP A 132 13.68 27.17 -21.48
N PHE A 133 13.65 25.87 -21.17
CA PHE A 133 14.60 24.91 -21.72
C PHE A 133 13.98 23.99 -22.77
N ASP A 134 14.28 24.25 -24.04
CA ASP A 134 14.02 23.36 -25.17
C ASP A 134 15.20 22.37 -25.33
N PRO A 135 15.01 21.04 -25.15
CA PRO A 135 16.11 20.09 -25.15
C PRO A 135 16.44 19.66 -26.58
N LYS A 136 16.97 20.57 -27.39
CA LYS A 136 17.52 20.27 -28.72
C LYS A 136 19.05 20.44 -28.75
N PHE A 137 19.75 19.80 -27.81
CA PHE A 137 21.19 19.58 -27.95
C PHE A 137 21.45 18.16 -28.45
N LYS A 138 21.64 18.01 -29.78
CA LYS A 138 22.19 16.80 -30.38
C LYS A 138 23.71 16.79 -30.17
N ILE A 139 24.17 16.11 -29.12
CA ILE A 139 25.59 15.78 -28.95
C ILE A 139 25.90 14.60 -29.88
N LYS A 140 26.67 14.84 -30.94
CA LYS A 140 27.29 13.77 -31.74
C LYS A 140 28.34 13.07 -30.87
N ARG A 141 28.15 11.78 -30.59
CA ARG A 141 29.17 10.92 -29.97
C ARG A 141 30.13 10.43 -31.05
N PRO A 142 31.46 10.58 -30.90
CA PRO A 142 32.40 9.75 -31.63
C PRO A 142 32.48 8.37 -30.96
N GLY A 143 32.42 7.32 -31.78
CA GLY A 143 32.62 5.95 -31.35
C GLY A 143 34.08 5.69 -30.96
N GLY A 144 34.26 4.74 -30.04
CA GLY A 144 35.56 4.27 -29.60
C GLY A 144 35.41 3.28 -28.44
N SER A 145 35.40 2.00 -28.77
CA SER A 145 35.58 0.88 -27.85
C SER A 145 36.89 0.99 -27.08
N ILE A 146 36.94 0.47 -25.85
CA ILE A 146 37.98 -0.46 -25.34
C ILE A 146 37.50 -0.98 -23.97
N SER A 147 37.51 -2.29 -23.83
CA SER A 147 37.25 -3.06 -22.61
C SER A 147 38.49 -3.05 -21.70
N PRO A 148 38.37 -2.90 -20.36
CA PRO A 148 39.52 -3.09 -19.50
C PRO A 148 39.60 -4.52 -18.94
N GLU A 149 40.71 -5.11 -19.31
CA GLU A 149 41.41 -6.29 -18.82
C GLU A 149 41.61 -6.27 -17.28
N LYS A 150 41.25 -7.37 -16.62
CA LYS A 150 41.47 -7.59 -15.17
C LYS A 150 42.95 -7.92 -14.92
N LYS A 151 43.65 -7.07 -14.16
CA LYS A 151 44.96 -7.39 -13.58
C LYS A 151 44.81 -8.09 -12.23
N LYS A 152 45.60 -9.16 -12.08
CA LYS A 152 45.91 -9.91 -10.85
C LYS A 152 46.72 -9.06 -9.87
N GLN A 153 46.50 -9.27 -8.58
CA GLN A 153 47.46 -8.99 -7.51
C GLN A 153 47.42 -10.12 -6.47
N ASP A 154 48.53 -10.86 -6.44
CA ASP A 154 49.22 -11.56 -5.34
C ASP A 154 49.25 -10.71 -4.04
N THR A 155 49.31 -11.15 -2.78
CA THR A 155 49.46 -12.43 -2.04
C THR A 155 49.24 -12.11 -0.55
N VAL A 156 48.85 -13.09 0.30
CA VAL A 156 49.46 -13.46 1.61
C VAL A 156 48.51 -14.43 2.36
N PRO A 157 49.02 -15.50 3.01
CA PRO A 157 48.28 -16.72 3.28
C PRO A 157 47.79 -16.82 4.73
N ILE A 158 46.71 -17.56 4.95
CA ILE A 158 46.36 -18.13 6.26
C ILE A 158 45.98 -19.60 6.05
N ASP A 159 46.59 -20.45 6.87
CA ASP A 159 46.47 -21.90 6.95
C ASP A 159 45.04 -22.42 6.93
N SER A 160 44.82 -23.51 6.17
CA SER A 160 43.79 -24.49 6.52
C SER A 160 44.14 -25.87 5.96
N MET A 161 44.14 -26.85 6.87
CA MET A 161 44.35 -28.27 6.64
C MET A 161 43.26 -28.91 5.76
N ALA A 162 43.72 -29.86 4.94
CA ALA A 162 43.10 -31.06 4.39
C ALA A 162 41.58 -31.30 4.56
N ALA A 163 40.90 -31.56 3.43
CA ALA A 163 40.18 -32.84 3.20
C ALA A 163 39.58 -32.95 1.78
N ASN A 164 39.90 -34.07 1.14
CA ASN A 164 39.14 -34.88 0.17
C ASN A 164 38.52 -34.24 -1.09
N GLU A 165 39.17 -34.55 -2.20
CA GLU A 165 38.56 -34.77 -3.51
C GLU A 165 37.56 -35.93 -3.46
N ASN A 166 36.38 -35.74 -4.04
CA ASN A 166 35.62 -36.81 -4.68
C ASN A 166 34.79 -36.21 -5.81
N SER A 167 35.24 -36.50 -7.03
CA SER A 167 34.58 -36.31 -8.30
C SER A 167 33.26 -37.10 -8.37
N LEU A 168 32.17 -36.46 -8.79
CA LEU A 168 30.93 -37.14 -9.17
C LEU A 168 30.57 -36.73 -10.60
N GLU A 169 30.58 -37.74 -11.48
CA GLU A 169 30.19 -37.66 -12.88
C GLU A 169 28.73 -37.21 -13.00
N VAL A 170 28.51 -36.19 -13.83
CA VAL A 170 27.18 -35.67 -14.13
C VAL A 170 26.64 -36.41 -15.36
N GLU A 171 25.67 -37.29 -15.12
CA GLU A 171 24.86 -37.95 -16.14
C GLU A 171 23.91 -36.92 -16.77
N LYS A 172 24.06 -36.70 -18.08
CA LYS A 172 23.15 -35.87 -18.88
C LYS A 172 21.83 -36.61 -19.07
N ILE A 173 20.74 -36.04 -18.58
CA ILE A 173 19.37 -36.47 -18.90
C ILE A 173 18.79 -35.41 -19.84
N GLU A 174 18.51 -35.81 -21.08
CA GLU A 174 17.71 -35.05 -22.05
C GLU A 174 16.25 -34.96 -21.57
N TYR A 175 15.66 -33.77 -21.67
CA TYR A 175 14.24 -33.55 -21.45
C TYR A 175 13.54 -33.44 -22.81
N GLU A 176 12.51 -34.25 -23.02
CA GLU A 176 11.52 -34.03 -24.08
C GLU A 176 10.65 -32.82 -23.71
N GLU A 177 10.66 -31.80 -24.57
CA GLU A 177 9.69 -30.70 -24.56
C GLU A 177 8.29 -31.27 -24.80
N ILE A 178 7.36 -31.01 -23.88
CA ILE A 178 5.94 -31.25 -24.09
C ILE A 178 5.37 -29.95 -24.68
N GLU A 179 4.92 -30.01 -25.93
CA GLU A 179 4.21 -28.94 -26.61
C GLU A 179 2.90 -28.61 -25.87
N ASP A 180 2.79 -27.39 -25.35
CA ASP A 180 1.56 -26.82 -24.82
C ASP A 180 0.64 -26.45 -26.00
N TYR A 181 -0.53 -27.09 -26.07
CA TYR A 181 -1.62 -26.69 -26.96
C TYR A 181 -2.22 -25.35 -26.48
N GLU A 182 -2.03 -24.28 -27.26
CA GLU A 182 -2.78 -23.04 -27.10
C GLU A 182 -4.22 -23.25 -27.61
N ASP A 183 -5.20 -23.24 -26.69
CA ASP A 183 -6.63 -23.26 -27.01
C ASP A 183 -7.10 -21.81 -27.20
N GLU A 184 -7.09 -21.34 -28.45
CA GLU A 184 -7.73 -20.09 -28.85
C GLU A 184 -9.25 -20.26 -28.86
N ASN A 185 -9.94 -19.67 -27.88
CA ASN A 185 -11.37 -19.36 -27.99
C ASN A 185 -11.66 -18.01 -27.33
N ASP A 186 -11.33 -16.93 -28.05
CA ASP A 186 -11.95 -15.62 -27.86
C ASP A 186 -13.18 -15.54 -28.77
N VAL A 187 -14.39 -15.66 -28.20
CA VAL A 187 -15.65 -15.35 -28.87
C VAL A 187 -16.40 -14.26 -28.09
N ILE A 188 -16.26 -13.05 -28.62
CA ILE A 188 -17.22 -11.96 -28.81
C ILE A 188 -18.55 -12.08 -28.03
N GLY A 189 -18.86 -11.03 -27.25
CA GLY A 189 -20.22 -10.72 -26.83
C GLY A 189 -20.42 -9.21 -26.77
N ASP A 190 -20.93 -8.63 -27.86
CA ASP A 190 -21.57 -7.31 -27.88
C ASP A 190 -23.04 -7.48 -28.29
N ASP A 191 -23.89 -6.74 -27.61
CA ASP A 191 -25.34 -6.60 -27.80
C ASP A 191 -25.74 -6.20 -29.24
N GLN A 192 -26.85 -6.77 -29.75
CA GLN A 192 -28.07 -6.04 -30.16
C GLN A 192 -29.11 -6.87 -30.96
N THR A 193 -30.35 -6.86 -30.45
CA THR A 193 -31.67 -6.70 -31.12
C THR A 193 -32.18 -7.62 -32.25
N ASN A 194 -33.30 -8.30 -31.95
CA ASN A 194 -34.54 -8.57 -32.71
C ASN A 194 -34.56 -8.45 -34.26
N TYR A 195 -35.06 -9.50 -34.94
CA TYR A 195 -36.25 -9.49 -35.82
C TYR A 195 -36.79 -10.92 -36.08
N GLU A 196 -38.11 -11.01 -36.29
CA GLU A 196 -38.96 -12.21 -36.37
C GLU A 196 -39.03 -12.92 -37.75
N THR A 197 -39.09 -14.26 -37.71
CA THR A 197 -39.95 -15.20 -38.51
C THR A 197 -39.73 -15.38 -40.05
N PRO A 198 -40.41 -16.35 -40.73
CA PRO A 198 -40.19 -17.81 -40.66
C PRO A 198 -40.16 -18.47 -42.08
N LYS A 199 -39.90 -19.80 -42.14
CA LYS A 199 -40.12 -20.81 -43.23
C LYS A 199 -38.84 -21.67 -43.37
N LYS A 200 -38.84 -22.97 -43.63
CA LYS A 200 -39.83 -23.91 -44.19
C LYS A 200 -39.32 -25.33 -43.89
N LYS A 201 -40.27 -26.27 -43.81
CA LYS A 201 -40.09 -27.72 -43.76
C LYS A 201 -39.09 -28.24 -44.81
N HIS A 202 -38.25 -29.20 -44.41
CA HIS A 202 -38.01 -30.39 -45.23
C HIS A 202 -37.85 -31.60 -44.31
N ASN A 203 -38.74 -32.58 -44.53
CA ASN A 203 -38.63 -33.92 -44.01
C ASN A 203 -37.53 -34.62 -44.79
N GLU A 204 -36.66 -35.35 -44.10
CA GLU A 204 -36.07 -36.55 -44.68
C GLU A 204 -35.95 -37.63 -43.61
N THR A 205 -36.48 -38.78 -44.01
CA THR A 205 -36.73 -39.99 -43.27
C THR A 205 -35.51 -40.86 -43.42
N GLU A 206 -34.81 -41.22 -42.34
CA GLU A 206 -33.82 -42.31 -42.41
C GLU A 206 -33.90 -43.27 -41.22
N SER A 207 -34.25 -44.50 -41.60
CA SER A 207 -34.09 -45.82 -41.00
C SER A 207 -33.83 -45.96 -39.49
N ILE A 208 -34.84 -46.53 -38.84
CA ILE A 208 -34.74 -47.30 -37.61
C ILE A 208 -33.95 -48.59 -37.91
N LEU A 209 -32.71 -48.66 -37.44
CA LEU A 209 -31.95 -49.92 -37.37
C LEU A 209 -31.94 -50.37 -35.91
N VAL A 210 -32.75 -51.39 -35.62
CA VAL A 210 -32.86 -52.03 -34.31
C VAL A 210 -31.54 -52.77 -34.03
N GLU A 211 -30.64 -52.11 -33.31
CA GLU A 211 -29.44 -52.75 -32.79
C GLU A 211 -29.78 -53.50 -31.50
N LYS A 212 -29.49 -54.80 -31.49
CA LYS A 212 -29.65 -55.70 -30.35
C LYS A 212 -28.93 -55.13 -29.11
N PRO A 213 -29.51 -55.21 -27.90
CA PRO A 213 -28.81 -54.83 -26.68
C PRO A 213 -27.67 -55.82 -26.42
N ILE A 214 -26.45 -55.42 -26.75
CA ILE A 214 -25.24 -56.07 -26.27
C ILE A 214 -25.17 -55.76 -24.76
N PRO A 215 -25.03 -56.77 -23.89
CA PRO A 215 -24.91 -56.54 -22.45
C PRO A 215 -23.71 -55.63 -22.19
N LYS A 216 -23.97 -54.47 -21.56
CA LYS A 216 -22.92 -53.62 -20.99
C LYS A 216 -22.12 -54.48 -20.03
N VAL A 217 -20.98 -54.98 -20.50
CA VAL A 217 -19.91 -55.45 -19.63
C VAL A 217 -19.49 -54.20 -18.86
N GLU A 218 -19.92 -54.12 -17.60
CA GLU A 218 -19.38 -53.16 -16.64
C GLU A 218 -17.88 -53.44 -16.54
N THR A 219 -17.10 -52.76 -17.39
CA THR A 219 -15.67 -52.66 -17.22
C THR A 219 -15.45 -52.20 -15.79
N PRO A 220 -14.71 -52.96 -14.96
CA PRO A 220 -14.52 -52.64 -13.56
C PRO A 220 -14.00 -51.22 -13.52
N GLN A 221 -14.77 -50.29 -12.92
CA GLN A 221 -14.33 -48.92 -12.68
C GLN A 221 -12.99 -49.02 -11.98
N LYS A 222 -11.93 -48.81 -12.76
CA LYS A 222 -10.56 -48.77 -12.30
C LYS A 222 -10.57 -47.67 -11.25
N LYS A 223 -10.59 -48.04 -9.97
CA LYS A 223 -10.54 -47.11 -8.83
C LYS A 223 -9.38 -46.18 -9.11
N THR A 224 -9.68 -45.02 -9.67
CA THR A 224 -8.74 -43.95 -9.93
C THR A 224 -8.25 -43.57 -8.56
N ILE A 225 -7.00 -43.91 -8.31
CA ILE A 225 -6.30 -43.51 -7.10
C ILE A 225 -6.45 -42.00 -7.06
N PRO A 226 -6.91 -41.39 -5.95
CA PRO A 226 -7.09 -39.94 -5.89
C PRO A 226 -5.76 -39.29 -6.27
N ASP A 227 -5.79 -38.53 -7.37
CA ASP A 227 -4.61 -37.89 -7.89
C ASP A 227 -4.18 -36.80 -6.90
N GLU A 228 -2.90 -36.82 -6.53
CA GLU A 228 -2.28 -35.82 -5.66
C GLU A 228 -2.33 -34.41 -6.27
N LYS A 229 -2.52 -34.35 -7.59
CA LYS A 229 -2.73 -33.14 -8.38
C LYS A 229 -4.21 -32.79 -8.48
N ILE A 230 -4.51 -31.51 -8.40
CA ILE A 230 -5.82 -30.91 -8.65
C ILE A 230 -6.13 -31.02 -10.13
N ASP A 231 -7.36 -31.44 -10.45
CA ASP A 231 -7.86 -31.46 -11.82
C ASP A 231 -7.99 -30.02 -12.36
N PRO A 232 -7.71 -29.75 -13.64
CA PRO A 232 -7.85 -28.40 -14.20
C PRO A 232 -9.24 -27.76 -13.97
N GLN A 233 -10.33 -28.55 -13.96
CA GLN A 233 -11.67 -28.02 -13.67
C GLN A 233 -11.81 -27.63 -12.20
N GLU A 234 -11.29 -28.44 -11.28
CA GLU A 234 -11.26 -28.11 -9.85
C GLU A 234 -10.44 -26.83 -9.61
N LYS A 235 -9.29 -26.67 -10.30
CA LYS A 235 -8.48 -25.45 -10.23
C LYS A 235 -9.27 -24.24 -10.73
N ALA A 236 -10.00 -24.37 -11.84
CA ALA A 236 -10.83 -23.28 -12.37
C ALA A 236 -11.95 -22.86 -11.41
N VAL A 237 -12.63 -23.82 -10.77
CA VAL A 237 -13.66 -23.55 -9.75
C VAL A 237 -13.04 -22.83 -8.55
N LEU A 238 -11.88 -23.29 -8.09
CA LEU A 238 -11.14 -22.67 -6.99
C LEU A 238 -10.73 -21.22 -7.33
N LEU A 239 -10.17 -20.99 -8.52
CA LEU A 239 -9.86 -19.64 -9.01
C LEU A 239 -11.10 -18.74 -9.06
N GLY A 240 -12.25 -19.28 -9.47
CA GLY A 240 -13.53 -18.56 -9.46
C GLY A 240 -13.95 -18.13 -8.06
N ARG A 241 -13.80 -19.00 -7.05
CA ARG A 241 -14.08 -18.66 -5.64
C ARG A 241 -13.12 -17.61 -5.11
N ILE A 242 -11.81 -17.77 -5.33
CA ILE A 242 -10.78 -16.81 -4.94
C ILE A 242 -11.03 -15.43 -5.56
N THR A 243 -11.35 -15.39 -6.85
CA THR A 243 -11.69 -14.17 -7.58
C THR A 243 -12.88 -13.46 -6.94
N LYS A 244 -13.93 -14.22 -6.61
CA LYS A 244 -15.11 -13.70 -5.92
C LYS A 244 -14.74 -13.13 -4.54
N THR A 245 -13.97 -13.87 -3.74
CA THR A 245 -13.51 -13.40 -2.42
C THR A 245 -12.72 -12.10 -2.51
N LEU A 246 -11.80 -11.98 -3.48
CA LEU A 246 -11.02 -10.76 -3.72
C LEU A 246 -11.95 -9.58 -4.08
N GLN A 247 -12.91 -9.80 -4.98
CA GLN A 247 -13.89 -8.78 -5.37
C GLN A 247 -14.79 -8.37 -4.20
N ASP A 248 -15.23 -9.31 -3.37
CA ASP A 248 -16.02 -9.06 -2.17
C ASP A 248 -15.24 -8.23 -1.14
N GLN A 249 -13.90 -8.35 -1.11
CA GLN A 249 -13.01 -7.48 -0.32
C GLN A 249 -12.64 -6.15 -1.03
N GLY A 250 -13.22 -5.87 -2.20
CA GLY A 250 -13.01 -4.62 -2.94
C GLY A 250 -11.72 -4.58 -3.78
N TYR A 251 -11.11 -5.72 -4.07
CA TYR A 251 -9.98 -5.80 -5.01
C TYR A 251 -10.47 -5.82 -6.46
N HIS A 252 -9.76 -5.10 -7.32
CA HIS A 252 -9.90 -5.14 -8.76
C HIS A 252 -9.00 -6.22 -9.36
N ILE A 253 -9.55 -7.06 -10.21
CA ILE A 253 -8.80 -8.12 -10.91
C ILE A 253 -8.27 -7.56 -12.22
N LEU A 254 -6.95 -7.58 -12.39
CA LEU A 254 -6.33 -7.17 -13.64
C LEU A 254 -6.47 -8.28 -14.68
N LYS A 255 -6.99 -7.91 -15.85
CA LYS A 255 -7.09 -8.81 -16.99
C LYS A 255 -5.70 -9.10 -17.55
N ARG A 256 -5.51 -10.34 -18.00
CA ARG A 256 -4.30 -10.73 -18.74
C ARG A 256 -4.23 -9.92 -20.03
N VAL A 257 -3.12 -9.25 -20.25
CA VAL A 257 -2.83 -8.51 -21.49
C VAL A 257 -1.58 -9.13 -22.11
N SER A 258 -1.57 -9.30 -23.43
CA SER A 258 -0.44 -9.91 -24.16
C SER A 258 0.89 -9.20 -23.91
N THR A 259 0.87 -7.88 -23.68
CA THR A 259 2.07 -7.09 -23.36
C THR A 259 2.68 -7.43 -22.00
N MET A 260 1.94 -8.09 -21.11
CA MET A 260 2.38 -8.51 -19.77
C MET A 260 2.53 -10.04 -19.68
N LYS A 261 2.84 -10.72 -20.80
CA LYS A 261 2.93 -12.19 -20.87
C LYS A 261 3.85 -12.77 -19.79
N ASP A 262 5.01 -12.16 -19.58
CA ASP A 262 6.01 -12.61 -18.60
C ASP A 262 5.47 -12.58 -17.16
N LEU A 263 4.76 -11.51 -16.79
CA LEU A 263 4.16 -11.37 -15.47
C LEU A 263 3.07 -12.43 -15.23
N PHE A 264 2.19 -12.64 -16.22
CA PHE A 264 1.09 -13.61 -16.12
C PHE A 264 1.53 -15.06 -16.39
N ALA A 265 2.78 -15.32 -16.78
CA ALA A 265 3.33 -16.68 -16.79
C ALA A 265 3.55 -17.18 -15.35
N ASN A 266 3.86 -16.26 -14.43
CA ASN A 266 4.21 -16.59 -13.06
C ASN A 266 3.01 -16.53 -12.10
N VAL A 267 1.93 -15.85 -12.48
CA VAL A 267 0.80 -15.50 -11.63
C VAL A 267 -0.52 -15.98 -12.25
N ASP A 268 -1.37 -16.65 -11.46
CA ASP A 268 -2.71 -17.06 -11.91
C ASP A 268 -3.71 -15.89 -11.86
N ILE A 269 -3.67 -15.10 -10.77
CA ILE A 269 -4.54 -13.93 -10.57
C ILE A 269 -3.69 -12.75 -10.11
N LEU A 270 -3.79 -11.61 -10.79
CA LEU A 270 -3.20 -10.35 -10.32
C LEU A 270 -4.32 -9.41 -9.86
N ALA A 271 -4.46 -9.25 -8.54
CA ALA A 271 -5.44 -8.37 -7.95
C ALA A 271 -4.78 -7.07 -7.47
N LEU A 272 -5.55 -5.97 -7.42
CA LEU A 272 -5.10 -4.72 -6.82
C LEU A 272 -6.19 -4.03 -6.02
N LYS A 273 -5.82 -3.27 -5.00
CA LYS A 273 -6.74 -2.40 -4.25
C LYS A 273 -6.06 -1.09 -3.89
N ASN A 274 -6.83 0.00 -3.97
CA ASN A 274 -6.40 1.31 -3.51
C ASN A 274 -6.84 1.53 -2.05
N ILE A 275 -5.94 2.02 -1.21
CA ILE A 275 -6.17 2.25 0.21
C ILE A 275 -5.74 3.67 0.55
N TYR A 276 -6.68 4.45 1.05
CA TYR A 276 -6.42 5.79 1.54
C TYR A 276 -5.74 5.75 2.91
N VAL A 277 -4.57 6.39 3.02
CA VAL A 277 -3.84 6.48 4.30
C VAL A 277 -4.02 7.86 4.92
N ASN A 278 -3.74 8.90 4.14
CA ASN A 278 -3.92 10.29 4.54
C ASN A 278 -4.04 11.21 3.31
N GLU A 279 -4.21 12.52 3.53
CA GLU A 279 -4.49 13.48 2.44
C GLU A 279 -3.41 13.54 1.36
N VAL A 280 -2.18 13.16 1.68
CA VAL A 280 -1.04 13.23 0.76
C VAL A 280 -0.57 11.85 0.30
N LEU A 281 -1.18 10.76 0.77
CA LEU A 281 -0.69 9.41 0.52
C LEU A 281 -1.82 8.37 0.41
N GLU A 282 -1.76 7.61 -0.68
CA GLU A 282 -2.51 6.38 -0.90
C GLU A 282 -1.58 5.21 -1.20
N PHE A 283 -2.07 4.01 -0.92
CA PHE A 283 -1.42 2.76 -1.27
C PHE A 283 -2.17 2.05 -2.38
N ILE A 284 -1.43 1.51 -3.32
CA ILE A 284 -1.95 0.54 -4.27
C ILE A 284 -1.27 -0.77 -3.95
N ILE A 285 -2.04 -1.68 -3.35
CA ILE A 285 -1.58 -3.01 -3.00
C ILE A 285 -1.89 -3.93 -4.17
N PHE A 286 -0.84 -4.52 -4.74
CA PHE A 286 -0.91 -5.63 -5.69
C PHE A 286 -0.80 -6.94 -4.95
N VAL A 287 -1.68 -7.88 -5.27
CA VAL A 287 -1.67 -9.25 -4.74
C VAL A 287 -1.51 -10.20 -5.91
N PRO A 288 -0.26 -10.48 -6.35
CA PRO A 288 0.00 -11.55 -7.30
C PRO A 288 -0.22 -12.90 -6.62
N LEU A 289 -1.21 -13.65 -7.11
CA LEU A 289 -1.66 -14.88 -6.49
C LEU A 289 -1.40 -16.07 -7.41
N LYS A 290 -0.85 -17.14 -6.83
CA LYS A 290 -0.70 -18.44 -7.47
C LYS A 290 -1.44 -19.50 -6.67
N VAL A 291 -2.10 -20.42 -7.38
CA VAL A 291 -2.80 -21.56 -6.78
C VAL A 291 -1.96 -22.81 -6.98
N SER A 292 -1.57 -23.43 -5.87
CA SER A 292 -0.86 -24.71 -5.88
C SER A 292 -1.76 -25.80 -6.46
N VAL A 293 -1.24 -26.59 -7.39
CA VAL A 293 -1.96 -27.75 -7.95
C VAL A 293 -1.94 -28.97 -7.02
N LEU A 294 -1.37 -28.85 -5.83
CA LEU A 294 -1.13 -29.97 -4.91
C LEU A 294 -2.14 -29.98 -3.76
N LYS A 295 -2.71 -31.16 -3.47
CA LYS A 295 -3.75 -31.35 -2.43
C LYS A 295 -3.19 -31.58 -1.03
N GLY A 296 -1.94 -32.02 -0.93
CA GLY A 296 -1.30 -32.37 0.33
C GLY A 296 -1.02 -31.18 1.25
N LYS A 297 -0.63 -31.49 2.48
CA LYS A 297 -0.32 -30.51 3.52
C LYS A 297 1.06 -29.89 3.28
N VAL A 298 1.15 -28.57 3.44
CA VAL A 298 2.41 -27.83 3.31
C VAL A 298 2.86 -27.38 4.71
N GLN A 299 4.07 -27.77 5.10
CA GLN A 299 4.72 -27.29 6.33
C GLN A 299 5.90 -26.40 5.95
N ILE A 300 5.93 -25.18 6.47
CA ILE A 300 6.92 -24.18 6.13
C ILE A 300 7.74 -23.84 7.37
N SER A 301 9.04 -23.71 7.18
CA SER A 301 9.97 -23.01 8.05
C SER A 301 10.72 -21.97 7.20
N ASN A 302 11.50 -21.07 7.82
CA ASN A 302 12.33 -20.12 7.09
C ASN A 302 13.34 -20.84 6.17
N GLU A 303 13.82 -22.01 6.59
CA GLU A 303 14.87 -22.74 5.88
C GLU A 303 14.35 -23.89 5.02
N VAL A 304 13.22 -24.50 5.39
CA VAL A 304 12.76 -25.78 4.81
C VAL A 304 11.27 -25.74 4.55
N ILE A 305 10.91 -26.12 3.33
CA ILE A 305 9.52 -26.31 2.93
C ILE A 305 9.30 -27.79 2.74
N LYS A 306 8.41 -28.35 3.56
CA LYS A 306 8.10 -29.76 3.61
C LYS A 306 6.69 -30.00 3.13
N TYR A 307 6.59 -30.74 2.03
CA TYR A 307 5.32 -31.23 1.53
C TYR A 307 4.97 -32.60 2.11
N ILE A 308 3.76 -32.75 2.61
CA ILE A 308 3.22 -34.01 3.13
C ILE A 308 2.09 -34.43 2.19
N PRO A 309 2.32 -35.43 1.31
CA PRO A 309 1.32 -35.87 0.37
C PRO A 309 0.12 -36.52 1.07
N THR A 310 -1.03 -36.46 0.41
CA THR A 310 -2.29 -37.00 0.93
C THR A 310 -2.28 -38.53 0.97
N SER A 311 -1.64 -39.18 -0.01
CA SER A 311 -1.51 -40.64 -0.06
C SER A 311 -0.08 -41.11 0.24
N GLU A 312 0.04 -42.18 1.02
CA GLU A 312 1.34 -42.83 1.30
C GLU A 312 2.07 -43.31 0.04
N LYS A 313 1.32 -43.63 -1.02
CA LYS A 313 1.88 -44.03 -2.32
C LYS A 313 2.81 -42.97 -2.92
N PHE A 314 2.60 -41.70 -2.57
CA PHE A 314 3.36 -40.58 -3.08
C PHE A 314 4.56 -40.18 -2.20
N LYS A 315 4.73 -40.78 -1.00
CA LYS A 315 5.88 -40.51 -0.12
C LYS A 315 7.23 -40.76 -0.82
N LYS A 316 7.31 -41.79 -1.67
CA LYS A 316 8.53 -42.13 -2.43
C LYS A 316 8.86 -41.13 -3.55
N LYS A 317 7.88 -40.32 -4.00
CA LYS A 317 8.05 -39.32 -5.06
C LYS A 317 8.32 -37.90 -4.53
N GLY A 318 8.70 -37.76 -3.26
CA GLY A 318 8.85 -36.46 -2.59
C GLY A 318 9.74 -35.46 -3.34
N SER A 319 10.78 -35.92 -4.05
CA SER A 319 11.68 -35.04 -4.82
C SER A 319 11.00 -34.30 -5.97
N VAL A 320 10.01 -34.92 -6.64
CA VAL A 320 9.27 -34.31 -7.75
C VAL A 320 8.34 -33.22 -7.23
N PHE A 321 7.65 -33.48 -6.12
CA PHE A 321 6.78 -32.49 -5.50
C PHE A 321 7.56 -31.32 -4.92
N LYS A 322 8.75 -31.57 -4.37
CA LYS A 322 9.66 -30.52 -3.92
C LYS A 322 10.01 -29.58 -5.08
N LYS A 323 10.44 -30.11 -6.23
CA LYS A 323 10.75 -29.29 -7.42
C LYS A 323 9.57 -28.44 -7.90
N LEU A 324 8.35 -28.99 -7.85
CA LEU A 324 7.14 -28.26 -8.26
C LEU A 324 6.81 -27.12 -7.28
N ILE A 325 7.00 -27.36 -5.99
CA ILE A 325 6.81 -26.35 -4.96
C ILE A 325 7.88 -25.26 -5.06
N ASP A 326 9.14 -25.66 -5.24
CA ASP A 326 10.27 -24.75 -5.47
C ASP A 326 10.03 -23.88 -6.72
N SER A 327 9.41 -24.41 -7.77
CA SER A 327 9.07 -23.61 -8.96
C SER A 327 7.94 -22.60 -8.69
N TYR A 328 6.98 -22.90 -7.81
CA TYR A 328 5.99 -21.90 -7.39
C TYR A 328 6.65 -20.74 -6.63
N PHE A 329 7.63 -21.03 -5.79
CA PHE A 329 8.38 -20.02 -5.06
C PHE A 329 9.22 -19.14 -5.97
N GLY A 330 10.03 -19.73 -6.86
CA GLY A 330 10.82 -18.96 -7.81
C GLY A 330 9.97 -18.03 -8.68
N ASN A 331 8.82 -18.53 -9.16
CA ASN A 331 7.89 -17.71 -9.94
C ASN A 331 7.36 -16.50 -9.16
N LEU A 332 6.99 -16.67 -7.88
CA LEU A 332 6.43 -15.61 -7.05
C LEU A 332 7.50 -14.64 -6.54
N GLU A 333 8.72 -15.12 -6.28
CA GLU A 333 9.87 -14.28 -5.90
C GLU A 333 10.18 -13.24 -6.98
N GLU A 334 10.17 -13.65 -8.26
CA GLU A 334 10.42 -12.77 -9.39
C GLU A 334 9.29 -11.74 -9.64
N CYS A 335 8.09 -11.96 -9.09
CA CYS A 335 6.92 -11.10 -9.36
C CYS A 335 7.13 -9.64 -8.92
N HIS A 336 7.88 -9.42 -7.84
CA HIS A 336 8.20 -8.06 -7.39
C HIS A 336 8.94 -7.27 -8.47
N GLU A 337 9.99 -7.85 -9.04
CA GLU A 337 10.76 -7.20 -10.09
C GLU A 337 9.96 -7.05 -11.39
N LEU A 338 9.15 -8.05 -11.75
CA LEU A 338 8.32 -8.00 -12.95
C LEU A 338 7.26 -6.90 -12.85
N ILE A 339 6.58 -6.76 -11.71
CA ILE A 339 5.62 -5.68 -11.47
C ILE A 339 6.30 -4.32 -11.52
N GLU A 340 7.47 -4.17 -10.89
CA GLU A 340 8.23 -2.90 -10.95
C GLU A 340 8.61 -2.55 -12.39
N LYS A 341 9.17 -3.50 -13.16
CA LYS A 341 9.55 -3.32 -14.57
C LYS A 341 8.35 -2.93 -15.44
N GLU A 342 7.20 -3.59 -15.27
CA GLU A 342 5.98 -3.29 -16.03
C GLU A 342 5.33 -1.95 -15.63
N LEU A 343 5.42 -1.55 -14.35
CA LEU A 343 5.02 -0.21 -13.91
C LEU A 343 5.89 0.88 -14.53
N GLU A 344 7.22 0.68 -14.60
CA GLU A 344 8.14 1.62 -15.25
C GLU A 344 7.95 1.69 -16.77
N ARG A 345 7.60 0.56 -17.42
CA ARG A 345 7.22 0.52 -18.85
C ARG A 345 5.92 1.26 -19.14
N GLY A 346 5.03 1.38 -18.14
CA GLY A 346 3.76 2.11 -18.22
C GLY A 346 2.57 1.26 -18.70
N THR A 347 2.80 0.04 -19.17
CA THR A 347 1.78 -0.95 -19.56
C THR A 347 0.88 -1.30 -18.37
N LEU A 348 1.49 -1.72 -17.26
CA LEU A 348 0.76 -2.03 -16.03
C LEU A 348 0.13 -0.77 -15.44
N LEU A 349 0.84 0.37 -15.42
CA LEU A 349 0.31 1.64 -14.93
C LEU A 349 -0.95 2.08 -15.69
N SER A 350 -1.00 1.88 -17.01
CA SER A 350 -2.19 2.20 -17.81
C SER A 350 -3.40 1.31 -17.43
N SER A 351 -3.15 0.06 -17.07
CA SER A 351 -4.18 -0.87 -16.60
C SER A 351 -4.67 -0.49 -15.21
N VAL A 352 -3.75 -0.11 -14.32
CA VAL A 352 -4.06 0.42 -12.98
C VAL A 352 -4.94 1.67 -13.08
N ASN A 353 -4.55 2.64 -13.91
CA ASN A 353 -5.31 3.87 -14.13
C ASN A 353 -6.71 3.60 -14.65
N ARG A 354 -6.86 2.64 -15.57
CA ARG A 354 -8.17 2.22 -16.09
C ARG A 354 -9.04 1.59 -15.00
N CYS A 355 -8.46 0.71 -14.18
CA CYS A 355 -9.18 0.02 -13.12
C CYS A 355 -9.61 0.97 -12.00
N LEU A 356 -8.71 1.86 -11.57
CA LEU A 356 -8.97 2.81 -10.48
C LEU A 356 -9.68 4.09 -10.94
N LYS A 357 -9.81 4.32 -12.25
CA LYS A 357 -10.33 5.56 -12.86
C LYS A 357 -9.57 6.80 -12.36
N GLN A 358 -8.25 6.68 -12.29
CA GLN A 358 -7.33 7.68 -11.78
C GLN A 358 -6.20 7.89 -12.78
N ASP A 359 -5.70 9.12 -12.92
CA ASP A 359 -4.61 9.46 -13.86
C ASP A 359 -3.25 9.46 -13.17
N ILE A 360 -2.86 8.32 -12.60
CA ILE A 360 -1.59 8.20 -11.87
C ILE A 360 -0.43 8.37 -12.84
N SER A 361 0.49 9.28 -12.50
CA SER A 361 1.69 9.56 -13.27
C SER A 361 2.94 9.11 -12.53
N LEU A 362 3.85 8.40 -13.22
CA LEU A 362 5.19 8.16 -12.71
C LEU A 362 6.02 9.44 -12.87
N LYS A 363 6.40 10.08 -11.76
CA LYS A 363 7.33 11.19 -11.79
C LYS A 363 8.74 10.66 -12.00
N THR A 364 9.38 11.14 -13.05
CA THR A 364 10.76 10.78 -13.37
C THR A 364 11.72 11.92 -13.08
N SER A 365 12.94 11.57 -12.68
CA SER A 365 14.08 12.48 -12.66
C SER A 365 14.47 12.96 -14.07
N LEU A 366 15.35 13.98 -14.14
CA LEU A 366 15.96 14.44 -15.41
C LEU A 366 16.66 13.31 -16.19
N THR A 367 17.13 12.26 -15.52
CA THR A 367 17.75 11.07 -16.14
C THR A 367 16.73 9.98 -16.49
N LYS A 368 15.43 10.32 -16.49
CA LYS A 368 14.28 9.42 -16.74
C LYS A 368 14.13 8.25 -15.75
N LYS A 369 14.83 8.27 -14.61
CA LYS A 369 14.64 7.29 -13.54
C LYS A 369 13.39 7.64 -12.72
N GLY A 370 12.56 6.65 -12.39
CA GLY A 370 11.38 6.84 -11.52
C GLY A 370 11.76 7.39 -10.15
N LEU A 371 10.88 8.24 -9.61
CA LEU A 371 11.02 8.85 -8.28
C LEU A 371 9.84 8.52 -7.37
N PHE A 372 8.61 8.68 -7.85
CA PHE A 372 7.39 8.31 -7.14
C PHE A 372 6.19 8.36 -8.08
N PHE A 373 5.12 7.69 -7.72
CA PHE A 373 3.83 7.81 -8.40
C PHE A 373 3.02 8.93 -7.74
N SER A 374 2.39 9.80 -8.53
CA SER A 374 1.53 10.85 -7.99
C SER A 374 0.41 11.31 -8.91
N ILE A 375 -0.64 11.85 -8.29
CA ILE A 375 -1.71 12.64 -8.90
C ILE A 375 -1.76 13.98 -8.16
N GLY A 376 -1.35 15.07 -8.83
CA GLY A 376 -1.27 16.37 -8.18
C GLY A 376 -0.42 16.33 -6.89
N PRO A 377 -0.98 16.72 -5.72
CA PRO A 377 -0.27 16.68 -4.43
C PRO A 377 -0.25 15.29 -3.77
N GLN A 378 -1.00 14.32 -4.29
CA GLN A 378 -1.17 13.01 -3.67
C GLN A 378 -0.12 12.02 -4.18
N GLN A 379 0.60 11.39 -3.26
CA GLN A 379 1.57 10.35 -3.52
C GLN A 379 0.89 8.98 -3.51
N PHE A 380 1.35 8.08 -4.39
CA PHE A 380 0.98 6.67 -4.37
C PHE A 380 2.22 5.84 -4.07
N LYS A 381 2.13 4.93 -3.08
CA LYS A 381 3.12 3.86 -2.92
C LYS A 381 2.54 2.56 -3.43
N MET A 382 3.33 1.90 -4.26
CA MET A 382 2.99 0.59 -4.81
C MET A 382 3.54 -0.47 -3.86
N ILE A 383 2.66 -1.33 -3.37
CA ILE A 383 2.97 -2.42 -2.44
C ILE A 383 2.66 -3.70 -3.19
N VAL A 384 3.52 -4.71 -3.10
CA VAL A 384 3.31 -6.00 -3.75
C VAL A 384 3.36 -7.05 -2.66
N GLU A 385 2.33 -7.88 -2.58
CA GLU A 385 2.19 -8.94 -1.57
C GLU A 385 1.85 -10.24 -2.28
N PRO A 386 2.86 -11.03 -2.69
CA PRO A 386 2.63 -12.30 -3.34
C PRO A 386 1.98 -13.29 -2.37
N VAL A 387 1.06 -14.09 -2.92
CA VAL A 387 0.27 -15.05 -2.15
C VAL A 387 0.25 -16.40 -2.86
N LEU A 388 0.64 -17.45 -2.16
CA LEU A 388 0.48 -18.83 -2.60
C LEU A 388 -0.71 -19.48 -1.87
N ILE A 389 -1.76 -19.80 -2.61
CA ILE A 389 -2.92 -20.51 -2.06
C ILE A 389 -2.74 -22.01 -2.24
N CYS A 390 -2.84 -22.74 -1.13
CA CYS A 390 -2.82 -24.20 -1.09
C CYS A 390 -4.23 -24.73 -0.80
N GLN A 391 -4.57 -25.88 -1.38
CA GLN A 391 -5.83 -26.56 -1.05
C GLN A 391 -5.73 -27.34 0.26
N GLY A 392 -4.56 -27.93 0.52
CA GLY A 392 -4.28 -28.64 1.77
C GLY A 392 -4.01 -27.68 2.93
N GLU A 393 -3.97 -28.24 4.14
CA GLU A 393 -3.59 -27.49 5.33
C GLU A 393 -2.20 -26.86 5.17
N VAL A 394 -2.05 -25.63 5.62
CA VAL A 394 -0.75 -24.94 5.70
C VAL A 394 -0.36 -24.81 7.16
N GLY A 395 0.86 -25.23 7.50
CA GLY A 395 1.41 -25.12 8.85
C GLY A 395 2.74 -24.39 8.85
N PHE A 396 2.95 -23.52 9.83
CA PHE A 396 4.24 -22.89 10.08
C PHE A 396 4.94 -23.59 11.26
N LEU A 397 6.16 -24.06 11.04
CA LEU A 397 6.89 -24.90 12.01
C LEU A 397 7.60 -24.08 13.09
N GLU A 398 8.04 -22.87 12.76
CA GLU A 398 8.92 -22.09 13.64
C GLU A 398 8.14 -21.20 14.60
N LYS A 399 7.05 -20.58 14.13
CA LYS A 399 6.22 -19.71 14.95
C LYS A 399 4.75 -20.07 14.84
N ILE A 400 4.01 -19.66 15.86
CA ILE A 400 2.56 -19.77 15.90
C ILE A 400 2.03 -18.44 15.37
N THR A 401 1.85 -18.38 14.07
CA THR A 401 1.32 -17.20 13.41
C THR A 401 0.10 -17.61 12.58
N PRO A 402 -0.91 -16.74 12.45
CA PRO A 402 -2.14 -17.06 11.71
C PRO A 402 -1.85 -17.40 10.24
N PHE A 403 -0.80 -16.83 9.66
CA PHE A 403 -0.39 -17.08 8.28
C PHE A 403 1.07 -17.57 8.23
N ALA A 404 1.34 -18.59 7.42
CA ALA A 404 2.71 -18.96 7.13
C ALA A 404 3.31 -17.90 6.20
N TYR A 405 4.50 -17.40 6.55
CA TYR A 405 5.13 -16.30 5.84
C TYR A 405 6.64 -16.53 5.70
N LEU A 406 7.15 -16.34 4.49
CA LEU A 406 8.57 -16.44 4.17
C LEU A 406 9.15 -15.03 4.04
N LYS A 407 9.86 -14.57 5.08
CA LYS A 407 10.35 -13.19 5.19
C LYS A 407 11.32 -12.78 4.08
N ASP A 408 12.17 -13.71 3.63
CA ASP A 408 13.22 -13.40 2.64
C ASP A 408 12.66 -13.03 1.26
N ILE A 409 11.56 -13.67 0.87
CA ILE A 409 10.89 -13.48 -0.42
C ILE A 409 9.54 -12.76 -0.30
N ASN A 410 9.17 -12.30 0.90
CA ASN A 410 7.89 -11.62 1.19
C ASN A 410 6.65 -12.40 0.72
N LEU A 411 6.60 -13.71 0.99
CA LEU A 411 5.54 -14.56 0.47
C LEU A 411 4.65 -15.11 1.59
N HIS A 412 3.34 -14.86 1.47
CA HIS A 412 2.32 -15.52 2.29
C HIS A 412 1.88 -16.83 1.66
N ILE A 413 1.76 -17.86 2.50
CA ILE A 413 1.28 -19.18 2.09
C ILE A 413 0.13 -19.56 3.03
N LEU A 414 -1.04 -19.87 2.46
CA LEU A 414 -2.23 -20.13 3.24
C LEU A 414 -3.22 -21.05 2.51
N ALA A 415 -4.16 -21.57 3.28
CA ALA A 415 -5.36 -22.20 2.74
C ALA A 415 -6.36 -21.15 2.24
N GLU A 416 -7.26 -21.56 1.35
CA GLU A 416 -8.26 -20.67 0.71
C GLU A 416 -9.14 -19.93 1.72
N ASP A 417 -9.56 -20.60 2.80
CA ASP A 417 -10.47 -20.09 3.82
C ASP A 417 -9.89 -18.92 4.63
N LYS A 418 -8.56 -18.82 4.69
CA LYS A 418 -7.83 -17.74 5.38
C LYS A 418 -7.56 -16.50 4.54
N LEU A 419 -7.93 -16.52 3.25
CA LEU A 419 -7.61 -15.41 2.33
C LEU A 419 -8.22 -14.08 2.79
N THR A 420 -9.48 -14.07 3.20
CA THR A 420 -10.15 -12.84 3.65
C THR A 420 -9.45 -12.22 4.86
N GLU A 421 -9.06 -13.04 5.83
CA GLU A 421 -8.38 -12.61 7.05
C GLU A 421 -6.99 -12.01 6.72
N LEU A 422 -6.25 -12.65 5.83
CA LEU A 422 -4.95 -12.16 5.36
C LEU A 422 -5.08 -10.80 4.65
N LEU A 423 -6.05 -10.64 3.74
CA LEU A 423 -6.23 -9.38 3.01
C LEU A 423 -6.50 -8.23 3.98
N GLN A 424 -7.39 -8.44 4.95
CA GLN A 424 -7.67 -7.44 6.00
C GLN A 424 -6.43 -7.14 6.85
N PHE A 425 -5.65 -8.17 7.19
CA PHE A 425 -4.39 -8.00 7.90
C PHE A 425 -3.39 -7.15 7.10
N ILE A 426 -3.19 -7.43 5.81
CA ILE A 426 -2.28 -6.69 4.93
C ILE A 426 -2.68 -5.20 4.86
N GLU A 427 -3.96 -4.92 4.67
CA GLU A 427 -4.50 -3.55 4.61
C GLU A 427 -4.22 -2.77 5.90
N ARG A 428 -4.52 -3.40 7.05
CA ARG A 428 -4.28 -2.81 8.38
C ARG A 428 -2.79 -2.65 8.65
N LYS A 429 -1.98 -3.68 8.37
CA LYS A 429 -0.52 -3.70 8.55
C LYS A 429 0.12 -2.47 7.94
N TYR A 430 -0.13 -2.23 6.65
CA TYR A 430 0.51 -1.10 5.99
C TYR A 430 -0.04 0.25 6.42
N THR A 431 -1.35 0.36 6.65
CA THR A 431 -1.95 1.60 7.16
C THR A 431 -1.34 1.99 8.50
N LEU A 432 -1.16 1.02 9.40
CA LEU A 432 -0.57 1.22 10.73
C LEU A 432 0.92 1.55 10.67
N LEU A 433 1.69 0.83 9.84
CA LEU A 433 3.11 1.12 9.61
C LEU A 433 3.32 2.58 9.18
N GLU A 434 2.46 3.09 8.31
CA GLU A 434 2.60 4.45 7.78
C GLU A 434 2.01 5.52 8.71
N LYS A 435 0.99 5.18 9.49
CA LYS A 435 0.40 6.06 10.50
C LYS A 435 1.36 6.31 11.67
N HIS A 436 2.13 5.30 12.07
CA HIS A 436 2.98 5.34 13.25
C HIS A 436 4.49 5.45 12.96
N LYS A 437 4.93 5.42 11.69
CA LYS A 437 6.35 5.67 11.39
C LYS A 437 6.78 7.08 11.82
N ILE A 438 8.05 7.18 12.22
CA ILE A 438 8.67 8.45 12.66
C ILE A 438 8.96 9.38 11.47
N LYS A 439 9.26 8.83 10.28
CA LYS A 439 9.69 9.59 9.10
C LYS A 439 8.49 10.04 8.27
N GLU A 440 8.45 11.32 7.90
CA GLU A 440 7.43 11.87 6.99
C GLU A 440 7.41 11.17 5.61
N THR A 441 6.37 11.43 4.81
CA THR A 441 6.27 10.92 3.43
C THR A 441 7.42 11.48 2.58
N SER A 442 7.85 10.77 1.53
CA SER A 442 8.99 11.23 0.71
C SER A 442 8.64 12.41 -0.20
N LEU A 443 7.35 12.64 -0.46
CA LEU A 443 6.87 13.73 -1.31
C LEU A 443 7.06 15.11 -0.69
N LEU A 444 6.76 15.29 0.60
CA LEU A 444 6.83 16.59 1.25
C LEU A 444 8.28 17.14 1.33
N PRO A 445 9.27 16.37 1.84
CA PRO A 445 10.67 16.80 1.85
C PRO A 445 11.23 17.10 0.45
N TYR A 446 10.77 16.38 -0.58
CA TYR A 446 11.16 16.63 -1.97
C TYR A 446 10.74 18.03 -2.41
N TYR A 447 9.44 18.34 -2.30
CA TYR A 447 8.89 19.63 -2.74
C TYR A 447 9.40 20.79 -1.90
N GLU A 448 9.51 20.61 -0.58
CA GLU A 448 10.08 21.63 0.29
C GLU A 448 11.53 21.94 -0.09
N THR A 449 12.35 20.91 -0.29
CA THR A 449 13.75 21.10 -0.67
C THR A 449 13.88 21.70 -2.06
N TYR A 450 13.05 21.28 -3.01
CA TYR A 450 13.02 21.82 -4.36
C TYR A 450 12.61 23.29 -4.38
N ASN A 451 11.55 23.64 -3.65
CA ASN A 451 11.08 25.03 -3.53
C ASN A 451 12.08 25.89 -2.77
N GLN A 452 12.74 25.36 -1.73
CA GLN A 452 13.84 26.04 -1.06
C GLN A 452 15.02 26.28 -2.00
N PHE A 453 15.37 25.29 -2.83
CA PHE A 453 16.40 25.44 -3.87
C PHE A 453 16.03 26.56 -4.83
N LEU A 454 14.83 26.53 -5.44
CA LEU A 454 14.38 27.58 -6.37
C LEU A 454 14.33 28.97 -5.72
N LYS A 455 13.77 29.08 -4.51
CA LYS A 455 13.67 30.35 -3.78
C LYS A 455 15.05 30.92 -3.46
N ARG A 456 15.97 30.08 -3.00
CA ARG A 456 17.35 30.49 -2.72
C ARG A 456 18.08 30.86 -4.00
N SER A 457 18.02 30.03 -5.03
CA SER A 457 18.60 30.34 -6.35
C SER A 457 18.12 31.70 -6.87
N LYS A 458 16.81 31.97 -6.81
CA LYS A 458 16.25 33.27 -7.21
C LYS A 458 16.79 34.42 -6.36
N LEU A 459 16.86 34.26 -5.04
CA LEU A 459 17.38 35.29 -4.12
C LEU A 459 18.86 35.58 -4.39
N PHE A 460 19.66 34.55 -4.63
CA PHE A 460 21.08 34.67 -4.96
C PHE A 460 21.33 35.26 -6.35
N SER A 461 20.35 35.23 -7.27
CA SER A 461 20.45 35.89 -8.58
C SER A 461 20.18 37.40 -8.53
N ILE A 462 19.54 37.94 -7.46
CA ILE A 462 19.18 39.36 -7.35
C ILE A 462 20.39 40.31 -7.47
N PRO A 463 21.54 40.05 -6.80
CA PRO A 463 22.73 40.90 -6.94
C PRO A 463 23.23 41.06 -8.38
N PHE A 464 23.00 40.07 -9.26
CA PHE A 464 23.39 40.15 -10.67
C PHE A 464 22.54 41.15 -11.47
N ILE A 465 21.28 41.34 -11.06
CA ILE A 465 20.43 42.40 -11.63
C ILE A 465 21.02 43.76 -11.28
N GLY A 466 21.41 43.97 -10.01
CA GLY A 466 22.10 45.19 -9.57
C GLY A 466 23.44 45.40 -10.27
N PHE A 467 24.22 44.33 -10.44
CA PHE A 467 25.48 44.36 -11.19
C PHE A 467 25.26 44.77 -12.65
N ALA A 468 24.21 44.27 -13.30
CA ALA A 468 23.87 44.64 -14.68
C ALA A 468 23.51 46.12 -14.80
N PHE A 469 22.73 46.68 -13.86
CA PHE A 469 22.45 48.12 -13.82
C PHE A 469 23.71 48.95 -13.57
N GLY A 470 24.59 48.49 -12.68
CA GLY A 470 25.89 49.14 -12.43
C GLY A 470 26.77 49.16 -13.69
N LEU A 471 26.84 48.04 -14.41
CA LEU A 471 27.54 47.94 -15.69
C LEU A 471 26.96 48.93 -16.72
N PHE A 472 25.63 48.98 -16.83
CA PHE A 472 24.94 49.89 -17.75
C PHE A 472 25.21 51.36 -17.41
N GLY A 473 25.27 51.71 -16.12
CA GLY A 473 25.64 53.05 -15.66
C GLY A 473 27.09 53.42 -16.02
N ILE A 474 28.05 52.51 -15.83
CA ILE A 474 29.45 52.72 -16.20
C ILE A 474 29.60 52.94 -17.71
N LEU A 475 28.90 52.12 -18.51
CA LEU A 475 28.88 52.26 -19.97
C LEU A 475 28.23 53.57 -20.42
N GLY A 476 27.10 53.95 -19.80
CA GLY A 476 26.40 55.20 -20.11
C GLY A 476 27.19 56.46 -19.77
N LEU A 477 27.97 56.42 -18.68
CA LEU A 477 28.84 57.53 -18.23
C LEU A 477 30.23 57.54 -18.89
N GLN A 478 30.51 56.59 -19.81
CA GLN A 478 31.81 56.46 -20.50
C GLN A 478 33.03 56.31 -19.55
N LEU A 479 32.83 55.73 -18.37
CA LEU A 479 33.86 55.55 -17.34
C LEU A 479 34.75 54.31 -17.62
N PHE A 480 35.38 54.26 -18.79
CA PHE A 480 36.13 53.08 -19.24
C PHE A 480 37.29 52.66 -18.32
N GLN A 481 37.90 53.61 -17.59
CA GLN A 481 38.97 53.31 -16.64
C GLN A 481 38.51 52.42 -15.48
N MET A 482 37.23 52.51 -15.07
CA MET A 482 36.66 51.72 -13.98
C MET A 482 36.16 50.34 -14.44
N LEU A 483 36.05 50.11 -15.75
CA LEU A 483 35.45 48.90 -16.32
C LEU A 483 36.24 47.64 -15.94
N GLY A 484 37.58 47.71 -15.98
CA GLY A 484 38.43 46.56 -15.64
C GLY A 484 38.26 46.11 -14.19
N LEU A 485 38.21 47.06 -13.24
CA LEU A 485 37.99 46.77 -11.83
C LEU A 485 36.58 46.21 -11.60
N PHE A 486 35.56 46.80 -12.24
CA PHE A 486 34.18 46.33 -12.15
C PHE A 486 34.00 44.91 -12.69
N LEU A 487 34.64 44.57 -13.82
CA LEU A 487 34.63 43.22 -14.39
C LEU A 487 35.30 42.21 -13.46
N ASN A 488 36.44 42.56 -12.85
CA ASN A 488 37.13 41.70 -11.88
C ASN A 488 36.24 41.40 -10.65
N ILE A 489 35.54 42.41 -10.13
CA ILE A 489 34.54 42.22 -9.07
C ILE A 489 33.41 41.30 -9.55
N GLY A 490 32.93 41.52 -10.78
CA GLY A 490 31.90 40.68 -11.41
C GLY A 490 32.28 39.21 -11.48
N TYR A 491 33.50 38.89 -11.90
CA TYR A 491 34.01 37.51 -11.92
C TYR A 491 34.09 36.90 -10.52
N GLY A 492 34.53 37.67 -9.51
CA GLY A 492 34.53 37.24 -8.12
C GLY A 492 33.12 36.90 -7.61
N LEU A 493 32.15 37.78 -7.88
CA LEU A 493 30.74 37.55 -7.54
C LEU A 493 30.16 36.33 -8.26
N LEU A 494 30.51 36.13 -9.53
CA LEU A 494 30.10 34.96 -10.32
C LEU A 494 30.65 33.66 -9.73
N GLY A 495 31.90 33.65 -9.26
CA GLY A 495 32.51 32.50 -8.59
C GLY A 495 31.78 32.15 -7.29
N ILE A 496 31.52 33.14 -6.43
CA ILE A 496 30.78 32.95 -5.17
C ILE A 496 29.36 32.44 -5.45
N TYR A 497 28.69 33.00 -6.46
CA TYR A 497 27.37 32.57 -6.89
C TYR A 497 27.36 31.12 -7.37
N PHE A 498 28.34 30.72 -8.19
CA PHE A 498 28.42 29.34 -8.67
C PHE A 498 28.65 28.35 -7.52
N ILE A 499 29.54 28.68 -6.57
CA ILE A 499 29.81 27.84 -5.39
C ILE A 499 28.55 27.69 -4.52
N THR A 500 27.84 28.79 -4.27
CA THR A 500 26.61 28.76 -3.46
C THR A 500 25.48 28.00 -4.16
N LEU A 501 25.30 28.21 -5.47
CA LEU A 501 24.33 27.46 -6.28
C LEU A 501 24.66 25.97 -6.31
N LEU A 502 25.93 25.61 -6.47
CA LEU A 502 26.41 24.23 -6.43
C LEU A 502 26.14 23.60 -5.06
N PHE A 503 26.40 24.33 -3.96
CA PHE A 503 26.11 23.85 -2.61
C PHE A 503 24.61 23.52 -2.42
N PHE A 504 23.70 24.42 -2.81
CA PHE A 504 22.26 24.14 -2.71
C PHE A 504 21.81 23.03 -3.66
N TYR A 505 22.39 22.97 -4.86
CA TYR A 505 22.15 21.89 -5.80
C TYR A 505 22.58 20.53 -5.23
N MET A 506 23.75 20.45 -4.60
CA MET A 506 24.24 19.22 -3.95
C MET A 506 23.34 18.79 -2.79
N LYS A 507 22.83 19.73 -1.99
CA LYS A 507 21.84 19.42 -0.94
C LYS A 507 20.54 18.85 -1.52
N PHE A 508 19.99 19.47 -2.57
CA PHE A 508 18.82 18.97 -3.28
C PHE A 508 19.09 17.60 -3.91
N PHE A 509 20.26 17.41 -4.52
CA PHE A 509 20.67 16.17 -5.16
C PHE A 509 20.78 15.01 -4.16
N LYS A 510 21.29 15.26 -2.94
CA LYS A 510 21.33 14.25 -1.87
C LYS A 510 19.93 13.75 -1.50
N ILE A 511 18.97 14.66 -1.30
CA ILE A 511 17.57 14.31 -0.98
C ILE A 511 16.92 13.59 -2.15
N LYS A 512 17.16 14.04 -3.39
CA LYS A 512 16.69 13.36 -4.59
C LYS A 512 17.23 11.92 -4.71
N LEU A 513 18.51 11.69 -4.39
CA LEU A 513 19.10 10.35 -4.36
C LEU A 513 18.48 9.47 -3.27
N GLU A 514 18.25 10.04 -2.09
CA GLU A 514 17.55 9.36 -1.01
C GLU A 514 16.16 8.94 -1.46
N ILE A 515 15.36 9.84 -2.06
CA ILE A 515 14.02 9.53 -2.59
C ILE A 515 14.07 8.48 -3.69
N GLN A 516 15.06 8.53 -4.58
CA GLN A 516 15.21 7.55 -5.66
C GLN A 516 15.56 6.15 -5.11
N THR A 517 16.36 6.10 -4.05
CA THR A 517 16.65 4.86 -3.31
C THR A 517 15.38 4.39 -2.58
N ASP A 518 14.68 5.34 -1.94
CA ASP A 518 13.33 5.23 -1.37
C ASP A 518 12.23 5.05 -2.44
N PHE A 519 12.55 4.88 -3.71
CA PHE A 519 11.61 4.44 -4.75
C PHE A 519 11.92 3.02 -5.20
N LYS A 520 13.19 2.72 -5.48
CA LYS A 520 13.69 1.43 -5.98
C LYS A 520 13.73 0.31 -4.95
N THR A 521 13.82 0.66 -3.68
CA THR A 521 13.57 -0.24 -2.54
C THR A 521 12.20 -0.95 -2.54
N PRO A 522 12.03 -2.26 -2.67
CA PRO A 522 10.71 -2.86 -2.43
C PRO A 522 10.22 -2.49 -1.01
N TYR A 523 8.91 -2.24 -0.86
CA TYR A 523 8.39 -1.71 0.40
C TYR A 523 8.65 -2.66 1.59
N PHE A 524 8.51 -3.97 1.40
CA PHE A 524 8.78 -4.97 2.44
C PHE A 524 10.24 -5.00 2.91
N LYS A 525 11.20 -4.68 2.02
CA LYS A 525 12.63 -4.56 2.38
C LYS A 525 12.93 -3.27 3.15
N ARG A 526 12.00 -2.32 3.16
CA ARG A 526 12.09 -1.04 3.85
C ARG A 526 11.24 -1.06 5.10
N ILE A 527 11.51 -2.03 5.97
CA ILE A 527 10.88 -2.09 7.28
C ILE A 527 11.09 -0.73 7.97
N PRO A 528 10.02 0.04 8.22
CA PRO A 528 10.15 1.33 8.87
C PRO A 528 10.67 1.09 10.29
N LYS A 529 11.57 1.94 10.74
CA LYS A 529 12.01 1.90 12.14
C LYS A 529 10.83 2.30 13.01
N LEU A 530 10.26 1.32 13.69
CA LEU A 530 9.23 1.50 14.71
C LEU A 530 9.93 1.69 16.05
N ASP A 531 9.55 2.72 16.80
CA ASP A 531 9.93 2.85 18.20
C ASP A 531 8.95 2.06 19.09
N GLU A 532 9.31 1.93 20.36
CA GLU A 532 8.51 1.21 21.35
C GLU A 532 7.09 1.81 21.46
N THR A 533 6.98 3.13 21.45
CA THR A 533 5.69 3.84 21.49
C THR A 533 4.80 3.46 20.30
N SER A 534 5.35 3.41 19.09
CA SER A 534 4.61 3.00 17.89
C SER A 534 4.13 1.56 17.99
N LEU A 535 4.95 0.66 18.53
CA LEU A 535 4.56 -0.73 18.72
C LEU A 535 3.44 -0.89 19.75
N VAL A 536 3.43 -0.11 20.84
CA VAL A 536 2.28 -0.08 21.78
C VAL A 536 1.01 0.31 21.05
N LEU A 537 1.05 1.41 20.28
CA LEU A 537 -0.15 1.91 19.57
C LEU A 537 -0.65 0.93 18.52
N ILE A 538 0.27 0.23 17.83
CA ILE A 538 -0.08 -0.82 16.87
C ILE A 538 -0.69 -2.03 17.59
N ASN A 539 -0.14 -2.41 18.74
CA ASN A 539 -0.66 -3.50 19.57
C ASN A 539 -2.08 -3.23 20.07
N GLU A 540 -2.44 -1.97 20.33
CA GLU A 540 -3.81 -1.59 20.72
C GLU A 540 -4.83 -1.75 19.56
N GLU A 541 -4.38 -1.75 18.30
CA GLU A 541 -5.25 -1.86 17.12
C GLU A 541 -5.31 -3.29 16.55
N PHE A 542 -4.39 -4.18 16.90
CA PHE A 542 -4.38 -5.58 16.48
C PHE A 542 -4.87 -6.55 17.57
N GLU A 543 -5.50 -7.64 17.13
CA GLU A 543 -5.70 -8.81 18.00
C GLU A 543 -4.35 -9.50 18.27
N SER A 544 -4.23 -10.19 19.41
CA SER A 544 -2.97 -10.83 19.85
C SER A 544 -2.34 -11.71 18.76
N GLU A 545 -3.13 -12.52 18.07
CA GLU A 545 -2.64 -13.41 16.99
C GLU A 545 -2.12 -12.63 15.77
N LEU A 546 -2.82 -11.56 15.37
CA LEU A 546 -2.40 -10.70 14.26
C LEU A 546 -1.19 -9.85 14.64
N MET A 547 -1.06 -9.47 15.91
CA MET A 547 0.10 -8.74 16.39
C MET A 547 1.36 -9.61 16.33
N SER A 548 1.31 -10.90 16.66
CA SER A 548 2.51 -11.74 16.47
C SER A 548 2.89 -11.93 15.02
N GLN A 549 1.90 -12.05 14.12
CA GLN A 549 2.15 -12.01 12.68
C GLN A 549 2.88 -10.70 12.32
N PHE A 550 2.35 -9.57 12.77
CA PHE A 550 2.92 -8.26 12.51
C PHE A 550 4.37 -8.16 13.00
N VAL A 551 4.64 -8.55 14.25
CA VAL A 551 5.98 -8.53 14.84
C VAL A 551 6.93 -9.43 14.05
N TYR A 552 6.49 -10.63 13.66
CA TYR A 552 7.31 -11.55 12.89
C TYR A 552 7.66 -11.01 11.50
N GLU A 553 6.71 -10.38 10.81
CA GLU A 553 6.93 -9.82 9.47
C GLU A 553 7.75 -8.53 9.51
N CYS A 554 7.44 -7.64 10.46
CA CYS A 554 7.88 -6.25 10.43
C CYS A 554 8.96 -5.91 11.46
N VAL A 555 9.33 -6.81 12.37
CA VAL A 555 10.39 -6.53 13.33
C VAL A 555 11.58 -7.45 13.09
N ASP A 556 12.78 -6.88 13.12
CA ASP A 556 14.01 -7.64 12.92
C ASP A 556 14.39 -8.38 14.20
N LYS A 557 14.86 -9.63 14.04
CA LYS A 557 15.21 -10.54 15.14
C LYS A 557 16.22 -9.94 16.12
N GLY A 558 17.03 -8.97 15.70
CA GLY A 558 18.02 -8.30 16.55
C GLY A 558 17.50 -7.09 17.34
N THR A 559 16.22 -6.76 17.24
CA THR A 559 15.65 -5.60 17.93
C THR A 559 15.16 -6.01 19.33
N GLU A 560 15.94 -5.69 20.35
CA GLU A 560 15.55 -5.93 21.76
C GLU A 560 14.50 -4.92 22.19
N ILE A 561 13.21 -5.28 22.11
CA ILE A 561 12.10 -4.46 22.59
C ILE A 561 11.31 -5.28 23.60
N ARG A 562 11.15 -4.77 24.83
CA ARG A 562 10.45 -5.45 25.94
C ARG A 562 9.01 -5.84 25.60
N ILE A 563 8.37 -5.05 24.74
CA ILE A 563 7.01 -5.35 24.28
C ILE A 563 6.96 -6.66 23.49
N ILE A 564 8.00 -6.97 22.71
CA ILE A 564 8.04 -8.19 21.90
C ILE A 564 8.08 -9.41 22.79
N SER A 565 8.89 -9.40 23.85
CA SER A 565 8.93 -10.50 24.82
C SER A 565 7.58 -10.69 25.50
N ASN A 566 6.91 -9.60 25.88
CA ASN A 566 5.58 -9.69 26.51
C ASN A 566 4.54 -10.29 25.55
N ILE A 567 4.54 -9.86 24.28
CA ILE A 567 3.63 -10.42 23.26
C ILE A 567 3.91 -11.91 23.05
N GLU A 568 5.18 -12.32 22.99
CA GLU A 568 5.55 -13.73 22.84
C GLU A 568 5.18 -14.57 24.08
N GLU A 569 5.34 -14.03 25.29
CA GLU A 569 4.94 -14.68 26.56
C GLU A 569 3.41 -14.83 26.69
N ASP A 570 2.64 -13.80 26.33
CA ASP A 570 1.18 -13.82 26.36
C ASP A 570 0.63 -14.95 25.46
N GLN A 571 1.22 -15.13 24.26
CA GLN A 571 0.83 -16.20 23.34
C GLN A 571 1.15 -17.59 23.86
N ILE A 572 2.31 -17.76 24.49
CA ILE A 572 2.68 -19.04 25.10
C ILE A 572 1.67 -19.38 26.20
N THR A 573 1.33 -18.41 27.04
CA THR A 573 0.39 -18.55 28.16
C THR A 573 -1.02 -18.89 27.69
N GLU A 574 -1.54 -18.14 26.71
CA GLU A 574 -2.86 -18.38 26.12
C GLU A 574 -2.95 -19.79 25.51
N ARG A 575 -1.91 -20.23 24.82
CA ARG A 575 -1.88 -21.59 24.25
C ARG A 575 -1.84 -22.68 25.32
N PHE A 576 -1.07 -22.49 26.38
CA PHE A 576 -1.06 -23.42 27.50
C PHE A 576 -2.46 -23.55 28.11
N HIS A 577 -3.16 -22.43 28.27
CA HIS A 577 -4.52 -22.42 28.77
C HIS A 577 -5.50 -23.14 27.83
N THR A 578 -5.45 -22.85 26.52
CA THR A 578 -6.32 -23.50 25.51
C THR A 578 -6.06 -25.01 25.43
N LYS A 579 -4.81 -25.46 25.47
CA LYS A 579 -4.47 -26.89 25.51
C LYS A 579 -4.95 -27.57 26.78
N GLN A 580 -4.91 -26.89 27.93
CA GLN A 580 -5.46 -27.43 29.18
C GLN A 580 -6.98 -27.56 29.09
N LEU A 581 -7.68 -26.55 28.57
CA LEU A 581 -9.12 -26.59 28.34
C LEU A 581 -9.53 -27.72 27.39
N GLU A 582 -8.83 -27.90 26.27
CA GLU A 582 -9.09 -29.02 25.35
C GLU A 582 -8.91 -30.39 26.03
N LYS A 583 -7.90 -30.51 26.89
CA LYS A 583 -7.64 -31.75 27.64
C LYS A 583 -8.77 -32.03 28.64
N ILE A 584 -9.27 -31.00 29.33
CA ILE A 584 -10.40 -31.11 30.27
C ILE A 584 -11.68 -31.52 29.52
N VAL A 585 -12.01 -30.86 28.40
CA VAL A 585 -13.20 -31.19 27.59
C VAL A 585 -13.14 -32.62 27.03
N LYS A 586 -11.95 -33.09 26.63
CA LYS A 586 -11.74 -34.49 26.20
C LYS A 586 -11.87 -35.50 27.35
N ILE A 587 -11.56 -35.11 28.58
CA ILE A 587 -11.77 -35.96 29.75
C ILE A 587 -13.27 -36.05 30.03
N ASP A 588 -13.99 -34.93 30.14
CA ASP A 588 -15.42 -34.91 30.48
C ASP A 588 -16.32 -35.60 29.44
N SER A 589 -15.99 -35.46 28.15
CA SER A 589 -16.71 -36.17 27.08
C SER A 589 -16.49 -37.69 27.10
N ASN A 590 -15.36 -38.16 27.63
CA ASN A 590 -15.10 -39.59 27.82
C ASN A 590 -15.73 -40.14 29.12
N THR A 591 -15.84 -39.34 30.17
CA THR A 591 -16.53 -39.74 31.42
C THR A 591 -18.03 -39.88 31.21
N ARG A 592 -18.64 -39.03 30.38
CA ARG A 592 -20.09 -39.06 30.10
C ARG A 592 -20.54 -40.24 29.21
N LYS A 593 -19.62 -40.95 28.55
CA LYS A 593 -19.91 -42.18 27.77
C LYS A 593 -19.84 -43.46 28.60
N LYS A 594 -19.55 -43.39 29.91
CA LYS A 594 -19.46 -44.56 30.80
C LYS A 594 -20.46 -44.58 31.97
N THR A 595 -21.47 -43.72 31.98
CA THR A 595 -22.55 -43.81 32.97
C THR A 595 -23.68 -44.69 32.40
N LYS A 596 -23.56 -46.01 32.58
CA LYS A 596 -24.76 -46.84 32.74
C LYS A 596 -25.40 -46.42 34.07
N GLU A 597 -26.72 -46.25 34.02
CA GLU A 597 -27.67 -46.07 35.11
C GLU A 597 -27.21 -46.72 36.44
N PRO A 598 -27.12 -45.98 37.56
CA PRO A 598 -26.91 -46.59 38.86
C PRO A 598 -28.24 -46.78 39.60
N GLU A 599 -28.45 -48.00 40.10
CA GLU A 599 -29.35 -48.28 41.22
C GLU A 599 -28.94 -47.50 42.49
N PRO A 600 -29.88 -47.21 43.40
CA PRO A 600 -29.63 -46.32 44.52
C PRO A 600 -29.15 -47.10 45.75
N ILE A 601 -27.87 -46.99 46.14
CA ILE A 601 -27.44 -47.42 47.48
C ILE A 601 -26.42 -46.43 48.08
N GLU A 602 -26.87 -45.87 49.20
CA GLU A 602 -26.23 -45.42 50.44
C GLU A 602 -24.95 -44.56 50.44
N GLN A 603 -25.09 -43.48 51.21
CA GLN A 603 -24.06 -42.53 51.60
C GLN A 603 -23.03 -43.18 52.52
N GLU A 604 -21.77 -43.23 52.07
CA GLU A 604 -20.62 -43.29 52.97
C GLU A 604 -19.74 -42.06 52.78
N LYS A 605 -19.62 -41.30 53.87
CA LYS A 605 -18.66 -40.21 54.04
C LYS A 605 -17.26 -40.81 54.05
N ASN A 606 -16.42 -40.43 53.10
CA ASN A 606 -14.98 -40.39 53.35
C ASN A 606 -14.31 -39.25 52.58
N SER A 607 -13.82 -38.30 53.38
CA SER A 607 -12.86 -37.28 53.02
C SER A 607 -11.60 -37.90 52.43
N ASN A 608 -11.15 -37.44 51.26
CA ASN A 608 -9.74 -37.55 50.93
C ASN A 608 -9.25 -36.34 50.12
N SER A 609 -8.23 -35.74 50.70
CA SER A 609 -7.41 -34.62 50.25
C SER A 609 -6.67 -34.94 48.95
N PHE A 610 -6.94 -34.18 47.89
CA PHE A 610 -6.08 -34.17 46.69
C PHE A 610 -6.02 -32.80 46.01
N SER A 611 -6.10 -31.71 46.79
CA SER A 611 -6.04 -30.34 46.26
C SER A 611 -5.10 -29.44 47.07
N PHE A 612 -3.81 -29.76 47.18
CA PHE A 612 -2.78 -28.81 47.63
C PHE A 612 -1.40 -29.30 47.18
N LYS A 613 -1.00 -28.98 45.94
CA LYS A 613 0.42 -29.08 45.53
C LYS A 613 0.85 -28.25 44.32
N TYR A 614 0.05 -27.27 43.86
CA TYR A 614 0.39 -26.46 42.68
C TYR A 614 0.18 -24.95 42.87
N SER A 615 0.19 -24.45 44.11
CA SER A 615 0.01 -23.01 44.40
C SER A 615 1.28 -22.29 44.87
N SER A 616 2.47 -22.89 44.75
CA SER A 616 3.71 -22.29 45.27
C SER A 616 4.82 -22.12 44.22
N PHE A 617 4.46 -21.86 42.96
CA PHE A 617 5.44 -21.71 41.88
C PHE A 617 5.25 -20.45 41.01
N LEU A 618 4.47 -19.48 41.45
CA LEU A 618 4.24 -18.22 40.72
C LEU A 618 4.33 -16.96 41.60
N GLU A 619 5.16 -17.00 42.64
CA GLU A 619 5.65 -15.79 43.31
C GLU A 619 7.15 -15.98 43.56
N ASP A 620 7.95 -15.63 42.57
CA ASP A 620 9.30 -15.06 42.70
C ASP A 620 9.69 -14.36 41.38
#